data_AF-A0A653ZDG2-F1
#
_entry.id   AF-A0A653ZDG2-F1
#
_cell.length_a   1.000
_cell.length_b   1.000
_cell.length_c   1.000
_cell.angle_alpha   90.00
_cell.angle_beta   90.00
_cell.angle_gamma   90.00
#
_symmetry.space_group_name_H-M   'P 1'
#
loop_
_entity.id
_entity.type
_entity.pdbx_description
1 polymer ?
#
loop_
_entity_poly.entity_id
_entity_poly.type
_entity_poly.pdbx_seq_one_letter_code
_entity_poly.pdbx_strand_id
1 'polypeptide(L)'
;MKKTYFDYIHKVILYMGFGILMFERGFFWAKEQEDVLDDSQFYIALHNIMPIWVWGILGMVFSLMLIIAPFFLPKREMNNVFNYLILIGGAGNGLFYFLMTSASIFHAINWLTPLQFSTLAVVNIMVSVLGVIGIVRK
;
A
#
# COMPACT_ATOMS: atom_id res chain seq x y z
N MET A 1 9.62 15.87 -25.80
CA MET A 1 8.40 15.02 -25.84
C MET A 1 8.64 13.55 -25.55
N LYS A 2 9.59 12.84 -26.21
CA LYS A 2 9.84 11.40 -25.93
C LYS A 2 10.22 11.07 -24.47
N LYS A 3 11.02 11.93 -23.81
CA LYS A 3 11.47 11.74 -22.42
C LYS A 3 10.30 11.71 -21.43
N THR A 4 9.36 12.65 -21.57
CA THR A 4 8.16 12.77 -20.73
C THR A 4 7.20 11.59 -20.88
N TYR A 5 7.11 10.99 -22.08
CA TYR A 5 6.27 9.81 -22.32
C TYR A 5 6.83 8.55 -21.67
N PHE A 6 8.15 8.35 -21.77
CA PHE A 6 8.82 7.22 -21.12
C PHE A 6 8.70 7.31 -19.60
N ASP A 7 8.88 8.50 -19.01
CA ASP A 7 8.71 8.74 -17.58
C ASP A 7 7.28 8.47 -17.10
N TYR A 8 6.28 8.80 -17.94
CA TYR A 8 4.88 8.50 -17.67
C TYR A 8 4.62 6.99 -17.63
N ILE A 9 5.07 6.25 -18.67
CA ILE A 9 4.93 4.80 -18.74
C ILE A 9 5.60 4.12 -17.53
N HIS A 10 6.80 4.56 -17.14
CA HIS A 10 7.50 4.00 -15.98
C HIS A 10 6.68 4.14 -14.70
N LYS A 11 6.10 5.32 -14.46
CA LYS A 11 5.26 5.55 -13.30
C LYS A 11 4.00 4.71 -13.34
N VAL A 12 3.36 4.58 -14.51
CA VAL A 12 2.20 3.71 -14.70
C VAL A 12 2.54 2.27 -14.32
N ILE A 13 3.62 1.71 -14.87
CA ILE A 13 4.05 0.33 -14.59
C ILE A 13 4.39 0.14 -13.10
N LEU A 14 5.15 1.07 -12.51
CA LEU A 14 5.55 0.98 -11.11
C LEU A 14 4.36 1.05 -10.17
N TYR A 15 3.50 2.07 -10.29
CA TYR A 15 2.36 2.22 -9.39
C TYR A 15 1.31 1.13 -9.56
N MET A 16 1.06 0.67 -10.79
CA MET A 16 0.17 -0.48 -11.01
C MET A 16 0.76 -1.78 -10.47
N GLY A 17 2.04 -2.07 -10.76
CA GLY A 17 2.69 -3.29 -10.28
C GLY A 17 2.75 -3.35 -8.75
N PHE A 18 3.16 -2.25 -8.11
CA PHE A 18 3.13 -2.13 -6.65
C PHE A 18 1.70 -2.25 -6.12
N GLY A 19 0.74 -1.54 -6.70
CA GLY A 19 -0.64 -1.58 -6.25
C GLY A 19 -1.27 -2.97 -6.37
N ILE A 20 -1.00 -3.72 -7.46
CA ILE A 20 -1.52 -5.09 -7.64
C ILE A 20 -0.93 -6.02 -6.57
N LEU A 21 0.38 -5.98 -6.34
CA LEU A 21 1.04 -6.81 -5.32
C LEU A 21 0.45 -6.58 -3.92
N MET A 22 0.11 -5.33 -3.59
CA MET A 22 -0.52 -4.99 -2.32
C MET A 22 -2.00 -5.38 -2.28
N PHE A 23 -2.70 -5.25 -3.41
CA PHE A 23 -4.09 -5.67 -3.54
C PHE A 23 -4.25 -7.16 -3.30
N GLU A 24 -3.38 -8.00 -3.88
CA GLU A 24 -3.35 -9.44 -3.65
C GLU A 24 -3.23 -9.77 -2.16
N ARG A 25 -2.42 -9.00 -1.42
CA ARG A 25 -2.25 -9.20 0.02
C ARG A 25 -3.51 -8.82 0.81
N GLY A 26 -4.12 -7.68 0.48
CA GLY A 26 -5.40 -7.28 1.08
C GLY A 26 -6.52 -8.29 0.79
N PHE A 27 -6.55 -8.82 -0.44
CA PHE A 27 -7.49 -9.87 -0.84
C PHE A 27 -7.28 -11.17 -0.05
N PHE A 28 -6.02 -11.57 0.17
CA PHE A 28 -5.69 -12.72 1.01
C PHE A 28 -6.25 -12.58 2.43
N TRP A 29 -6.04 -11.41 3.08
CA TRP A 29 -6.62 -11.14 4.41
C TRP A 29 -8.14 -11.11 4.45
N ALA A 30 -8.79 -10.69 3.35
CA ALA A 30 -10.24 -10.69 3.25
C ALA A 30 -10.84 -12.10 3.11
N LYS A 31 -10.14 -12.98 2.38
CA LYS A 31 -10.62 -14.32 2.03
C LYS A 31 -10.20 -15.40 3.04
N GLU A 32 -8.91 -15.48 3.36
CA GLU A 32 -8.32 -16.54 4.19
C GLU A 32 -8.22 -16.08 5.64
N GLN A 33 -9.37 -15.76 6.26
CA GLN A 33 -9.41 -15.15 7.60
C GLN A 33 -8.87 -16.09 8.68
N GLU A 34 -9.25 -17.37 8.65
CA GLU A 34 -8.85 -18.37 9.65
C GLU A 34 -7.33 -18.58 9.62
N ASP A 35 -6.76 -18.77 8.43
CA ASP A 35 -5.31 -18.89 8.24
C ASP A 35 -4.54 -17.66 8.76
N VAL A 36 -5.08 -16.44 8.57
CA VAL A 36 -4.45 -15.22 9.08
C VAL A 36 -4.56 -15.10 10.59
N LEU A 37 -5.66 -15.53 11.21
CA LEU A 37 -5.83 -15.44 12.65
C LEU A 37 -4.96 -16.44 13.40
N ASP A 38 -4.73 -17.62 12.82
CA ASP A 38 -3.87 -18.67 13.40
C ASP A 38 -2.37 -18.33 13.31
N ASP A 39 -1.99 -17.36 12.46
CA ASP A 39 -0.58 -17.01 12.20
C ASP A 39 0.06 -16.21 13.36
N SER A 40 -0.71 -15.41 14.13
CA SER A 40 -0.13 -14.59 15.21
C SER A 40 -1.17 -14.11 16.23
N GLN A 41 -0.79 -14.11 17.52
CA GLN A 41 -1.59 -13.46 18.58
C GLN A 41 -1.83 -11.97 18.30
N PHE A 42 -0.94 -11.32 17.56
CA PHE A 42 -1.14 -9.94 17.12
C PHE A 42 -2.35 -9.81 16.19
N TYR A 43 -2.56 -10.75 15.27
CA TYR A 43 -3.72 -10.72 14.37
C TYR A 43 -5.03 -10.99 15.11
N ILE A 44 -5.02 -11.82 16.15
CA ILE A 44 -6.17 -11.99 17.06
C ILE A 44 -6.48 -10.67 17.78
N ALA A 45 -5.46 -9.99 18.32
CA ALA A 45 -5.65 -8.68 18.95
C ALA A 45 -6.18 -7.63 17.95
N LEU A 46 -5.65 -7.64 16.72
CA LEU A 46 -6.10 -6.74 15.65
C LEU A 46 -7.54 -7.04 15.24
N HIS A 47 -7.92 -8.32 15.17
CA HIS A 47 -9.28 -8.78 14.90
C HIS A 47 -10.29 -8.30 15.96
N ASN A 48 -9.89 -8.29 17.23
CA ASN A 48 -10.72 -7.79 18.32
C ASN A 48 -10.99 -6.28 18.24
N ILE A 49 -10.09 -5.50 17.61
CA ILE A 49 -10.34 -4.08 17.32
C ILE A 49 -11.31 -3.95 16.15
N MET A 50 -11.05 -4.69 15.08
CA MET A 50 -11.85 -4.71 13.86
C MET A 50 -11.57 -6.01 13.10
N PRO A 51 -12.59 -6.70 12.57
CA PRO A 51 -12.41 -8.00 11.93
C PRO A 51 -11.33 -7.97 10.84
N ILE A 52 -10.52 -9.03 10.77
CA ILE A 52 -9.32 -9.09 9.90
C ILE A 52 -9.66 -8.87 8.42
N TRP A 53 -10.85 -9.29 7.98
CA TRP A 53 -11.29 -9.08 6.60
C TRP A 53 -11.52 -7.61 6.26
N VAL A 54 -11.94 -6.78 7.24
CA VAL A 54 -12.11 -5.35 7.04
C VAL A 54 -10.75 -4.69 6.83
N TRP A 55 -9.73 -5.10 7.57
CA TRP A 55 -8.35 -4.67 7.32
C TRP A 55 -7.87 -5.07 5.92
N GLY A 56 -8.22 -6.28 5.46
CA GLY A 56 -7.98 -6.72 4.10
C GLY A 56 -8.62 -5.82 3.05
N ILE A 57 -9.91 -5.49 3.21
CA ILE A 57 -10.62 -4.56 2.33
C ILE A 57 -9.99 -3.17 2.34
N LEU A 58 -9.60 -2.64 3.51
CA LEU A 58 -8.91 -1.36 3.60
C LEU A 58 -7.59 -1.39 2.81
N GLY A 59 -6.79 -2.45 2.96
CA GLY A 59 -5.58 -2.66 2.16
C GLY A 59 -5.87 -2.69 0.65
N MET A 60 -6.94 -3.35 0.22
CA MET A 60 -7.38 -3.35 -1.18
C MET A 60 -7.76 -1.95 -1.67
N VAL A 61 -8.51 -1.18 -0.88
CA VAL A 61 -8.93 0.19 -1.23
C VAL A 61 -7.71 1.10 -1.39
N PHE A 62 -6.77 1.07 -0.45
CA PHE A 62 -5.53 1.86 -0.55
C PHE A 62 -4.67 1.44 -1.76
N SER A 63 -4.66 0.15 -2.07
CA SER A 63 -3.98 -0.39 -3.25
C SER A 63 -4.60 0.08 -4.56
N LEU A 64 -5.94 0.10 -4.64
CA LEU A 64 -6.67 0.64 -5.80
C LEU A 64 -6.36 2.12 -6.02
N MET A 65 -6.21 2.91 -4.95
CA MET A 65 -5.80 4.32 -5.09
C MET A 65 -4.43 4.45 -5.79
N LEU A 66 -3.47 3.57 -5.47
CA LEU A 66 -2.17 3.56 -6.14
C LEU A 66 -2.26 3.10 -7.60
N ILE A 67 -3.07 2.07 -7.89
CA ILE A 67 -3.29 1.58 -9.27
C ILE A 67 -3.89 2.69 -10.14
N ILE A 68 -4.84 3.45 -9.59
CA ILE A 68 -5.59 4.48 -10.31
C ILE A 68 -4.79 5.80 -10.41
N ALA A 69 -3.93 6.09 -9.44
CA ALA A 69 -3.14 7.33 -9.39
C ALA A 69 -2.46 7.71 -10.73
N PRO A 70 -1.65 6.85 -11.38
CA PRO A 70 -0.86 7.26 -12.54
C PRO A 70 -1.71 7.74 -13.74
N PHE A 71 -2.98 7.32 -13.88
CA PHE A 71 -3.88 7.83 -14.93
C PHE A 71 -4.18 9.33 -14.79
N PHE A 72 -3.98 9.90 -13.60
CA PHE A 72 -4.13 11.34 -13.34
C PHE A 72 -2.83 12.13 -13.46
N LEU A 73 -1.69 11.46 -13.72
CA LEU A 73 -0.39 12.12 -13.87
C LEU A 73 -0.37 13.17 -15.01
N PRO A 74 -0.97 12.95 -16.20
CA PRO A 74 -0.94 13.94 -17.29
C PRO A 74 -1.64 15.25 -16.91
N LYS A 75 -2.60 15.19 -15.97
CA LYS A 75 -3.35 16.35 -15.49
C LYS A 75 -2.76 16.95 -14.21
N ARG A 76 -1.55 16.54 -13.80
CA ARG A 76 -0.94 16.97 -12.54
C ARG A 76 -0.75 18.48 -12.47
N GLU A 77 -0.47 19.18 -13.57
CA GLU A 77 -0.36 20.64 -13.55
C GLU A 77 -1.70 21.32 -13.28
N MET A 78 -2.81 20.72 -13.73
CA MET A 78 -4.15 21.27 -13.58
C MET A 78 -4.85 20.85 -12.28
N ASN A 79 -4.57 19.67 -11.72
CA ASN A 79 -5.26 19.16 -10.53
C ASN A 79 -4.34 18.29 -9.64
N ASN A 80 -4.60 18.30 -8.33
CA ASN A 80 -3.86 17.56 -7.30
C ASN A 80 -4.34 16.13 -7.07
N VAL A 81 -5.31 15.62 -7.85
CA VAL A 81 -5.84 14.25 -7.71
C VAL A 81 -4.73 13.19 -7.67
N PHE A 82 -3.74 13.26 -8.57
CA PHE A 82 -2.59 12.34 -8.53
C PHE A 82 -1.89 12.37 -7.16
N ASN A 83 -1.58 13.56 -6.65
CA ASN A 83 -0.85 13.73 -5.39
C ASN A 83 -1.69 13.24 -4.18
N TYR A 84 -3.00 13.48 -4.17
CA TYR A 84 -3.90 12.98 -3.13
C TYR A 84 -4.04 11.45 -3.15
N LEU A 85 -4.15 10.85 -4.34
CA LEU A 85 -4.25 9.39 -4.47
C LEU A 85 -3.00 8.69 -3.96
N ILE A 86 -1.80 9.18 -4.32
CA ILE A 86 -0.55 8.59 -3.80
C ILE A 86 -0.32 8.89 -2.32
N LEU A 87 -0.80 10.03 -1.82
CA LEU A 87 -0.75 10.39 -0.40
C LEU A 87 -1.56 9.40 0.43
N ILE A 88 -2.85 9.25 0.12
CA ILE A 88 -3.78 8.44 0.91
C ILE A 88 -3.48 6.95 0.68
N GLY A 89 -3.27 6.52 -0.56
CA GLY A 89 -2.93 5.14 -0.89
C GLY A 89 -1.59 4.71 -0.28
N GLY A 90 -0.57 5.58 -0.32
CA GLY A 90 0.72 5.32 0.29
C GLY A 90 0.66 5.31 1.82
N ALA A 91 -0.06 6.25 2.45
CA ALA A 91 -0.18 6.27 3.92
C ALA A 91 -0.93 5.04 4.43
N GLY A 92 -2.04 4.69 3.77
CA GLY A 92 -2.87 3.55 4.14
C GLY A 92 -2.13 2.22 3.97
N ASN A 93 -1.49 1.98 2.82
CA ASN A 93 -0.67 0.78 2.64
C ASN A 93 0.57 0.78 3.54
N GLY A 94 1.17 1.94 3.82
CA GLY A 94 2.28 2.06 4.76
C GLY A 94 1.91 1.57 6.16
N LEU A 95 0.74 2.00 6.66
CA LEU A 95 0.19 1.53 7.93
C LEU A 95 -0.14 0.03 7.89
N PHE A 96 -0.79 -0.44 6.82
CA PHE A 96 -1.16 -1.84 6.66
C PHE A 96 0.08 -2.76 6.72
N TYR A 97 1.12 -2.45 5.95
CA TYR A 97 2.37 -3.23 5.97
C TYR A 97 3.17 -3.07 7.26
N PHE A 98 3.05 -1.93 7.96
CA PHE A 98 3.63 -1.77 9.28
C PHE A 98 3.00 -2.74 10.29
N LEU A 99 1.67 -2.87 10.30
CA LEU A 99 0.96 -3.83 11.15
C LEU A 99 1.35 -5.28 10.83
N MET A 100 1.45 -5.61 9.54
CA MET A 100 1.94 -6.93 9.10
C MET A 100 3.37 -7.20 9.56
N THR A 101 4.25 -6.19 9.49
CA THR A 101 5.61 -6.28 10.00
C THR A 101 5.61 -6.62 11.48
N SER A 102 4.84 -5.87 12.29
CA SER A 102 4.71 -6.11 13.72
C SER A 102 4.23 -7.52 14.05
N ALA A 103 3.24 -8.04 13.33
CA ALA A 103 2.74 -9.40 13.52
C ALA A 103 3.80 -10.46 13.19
N SER A 104 4.52 -10.26 12.10
CA SER A 104 5.50 -11.20 11.56
C SER A 104 6.81 -11.26 12.35
N ILE A 105 7.17 -10.23 13.13
CA ILE A 105 8.39 -10.26 13.97
C ILE A 105 8.35 -11.39 15.00
N PHE A 106 7.16 -11.74 15.51
CA PHE A 106 7.00 -12.72 16.59
C PHE A 106 6.68 -14.13 16.09
N HIS A 107 6.16 -14.28 14.87
CA HIS A 107 5.62 -15.55 14.37
C HIS A 107 5.97 -15.90 12.92
N ALA A 108 6.85 -15.16 12.23
CA ALA A 108 7.20 -15.50 10.86
C ALA A 108 7.97 -16.82 10.73
N ILE A 109 7.61 -17.62 9.73
CA ILE A 109 8.29 -18.85 9.30
C ILE A 109 9.77 -18.58 8.98
N ASN A 110 10.10 -17.37 8.51
CA ASN A 110 11.47 -16.96 8.20
C ASN A 110 11.71 -15.47 8.50
N TRP A 111 12.98 -15.11 8.72
CA TRP A 111 13.40 -13.75 9.02
C TRP A 111 13.24 -12.76 7.84
N LEU A 112 13.07 -13.28 6.62
CA LEU A 112 12.98 -12.47 5.41
C LEU A 112 11.60 -11.81 5.27
N THR A 113 10.54 -12.51 5.66
CA THR A 113 9.15 -12.01 5.62
C THR A 113 8.95 -10.69 6.37
N PRO A 114 9.33 -10.55 7.66
CA PRO A 114 9.21 -9.27 8.36
C PRO A 114 10.03 -8.16 7.71
N LEU A 115 11.21 -8.47 7.18
CA LEU A 115 12.06 -7.49 6.49
C LEU A 115 11.44 -7.00 5.18
N GLN A 116 10.78 -7.90 4.43
CA GLN A 116 10.06 -7.53 3.21
C GLN A 116 8.85 -6.65 3.54
N PHE A 117 8.08 -6.99 4.58
CA PHE A 117 6.96 -6.16 5.03
C PHE A 117 7.42 -4.80 5.52
N SER A 118 8.52 -4.71 6.27
CA SER A 118 9.05 -3.44 6.74
C SER A 118 9.52 -2.57 5.56
N THR A 119 10.14 -3.19 4.55
CA THR A 119 10.55 -2.50 3.33
C THR A 119 9.34 -1.93 2.59
N LEU A 120 8.29 -2.72 2.43
CA LEU A 120 7.05 -2.26 1.79
C LEU A 120 6.36 -1.14 2.59
N ALA A 121 6.39 -1.21 3.93
CA ALA A 121 5.88 -0.15 4.77
C ALA A 121 6.63 1.18 4.53
N VAL A 122 7.96 1.15 4.56
CA VAL A 122 8.80 2.33 4.34
C VAL A 122 8.63 2.91 2.94
N VAL A 123 8.59 2.07 1.90
CA VAL A 123 8.38 2.52 0.51
C VAL A 123 7.03 3.21 0.36
N ASN A 124 5.96 2.66 0.94
CA ASN A 124 4.64 3.28 0.89
C ASN A 124 4.57 4.61 1.65
N ILE A 125 5.26 4.72 2.80
CA ILE A 125 5.41 5.99 3.52
C ILE A 125 6.16 7.01 2.66
N MET A 126 7.23 6.62 1.96
CA MET A 126 7.94 7.51 1.03
C MET A 126 7.03 7.98 -0.11
N VAL A 127 6.22 7.08 -0.69
CA VAL A 127 5.22 7.43 -1.71
C VAL A 127 4.22 8.46 -1.18
N SER A 128 3.78 8.29 0.07
CA SER A 128 2.89 9.25 0.74
C SER A 128 3.53 10.63 0.89
N VAL A 129 4.80 10.69 1.35
CA VAL A 129 5.57 11.93 1.48
C VAL A 129 5.71 12.65 0.13
N LEU A 130 5.94 11.92 -0.96
CA LEU A 130 5.96 12.50 -2.31
C LEU A 130 4.62 13.13 -2.71
N GLY A 131 3.50 12.53 -2.26
CA GLY A 131 2.17 13.11 -2.37
C GLY A 131 2.05 14.45 -1.66
N VAL A 132 2.46 14.52 -0.39
CA VAL A 132 2.48 15.78 0.40
C VAL A 132 3.31 16.85 -0.30
N ILE A 133 4.55 16.53 -0.68
CA ILE A 133 5.45 17.46 -1.35
C ILE A 133 4.81 17.99 -2.64
N GLY A 134 4.15 17.11 -3.40
CA GLY A 134 3.45 17.47 -4.63
C GLY A 134 2.24 18.39 -4.41
N ILE A 135 1.62 18.38 -3.24
CA ILE A 135 0.52 19.27 -2.87
C ILE A 135 1.06 20.62 -2.41
N VAL A 136 2.11 20.63 -1.57
CA VAL A 136 2.67 21.86 -0.96
C VAL A 136 3.48 22.71 -1.94
N ARG A 137 4.19 22.09 -2.89
CA ARG A 137 5.07 22.82 -3.84
C ARG A 137 4.36 23.35 -5.08
N LYS A 138 3.03 23.37 -5.08
CA LYS A 138 2.22 23.75 -6.22
C LYS A 138 1.55 25.10 -5.97
#